data_AF-A0AAD5CZ14-F1
#
_entry.id   AF-A0AAD5CZ14-F1
#
_cell.length_a   1.000
_cell.length_b   1.000
_cell.length_c   1.000
_cell.angle_alpha   90.00
_cell.angle_beta   90.00
_cell.angle_gamma   90.00
#
_symmetry.space_group_name_H-M   'P 1'
#
loop_
_entity.id
_entity.type
_entity.pdbx_description
1 polymer ?
#
loop_
_entity_poly.entity_id
_entity_poly.type
_entity_poly.pdbx_seq_one_letter_code
_entity_poly.pdbx_strand_id
1 'polypeptide(L)'
;MITPEEVIKRTLDPLSASFSRDGLAKTIYCRLFDWLVNKINVSIGQDATSKSLIGVLDIYGFESFKNNSFEQFCINFTNEKLQQHFNQHVFKAEQEEYKKEAIDWSYIEFVDNQDVLDLLE
;
A
#
# COMPACT_ATOMS: atom_id res chain seq x y z
N MET A 1 -21.57 -19.70 -15.52
CA MET A 1 -20.41 -20.57 -15.17
C MET A 1 -19.98 -21.24 -16.46
N ILE A 2 -18.69 -21.21 -16.79
CA ILE A 2 -18.17 -21.88 -17.98
C ILE A 2 -17.56 -23.19 -17.50
N THR A 3 -18.06 -24.31 -18.01
CA THR A 3 -17.42 -25.62 -17.85
C THR A 3 -16.69 -25.95 -19.17
N PRO A 4 -15.80 -26.94 -19.20
CA PRO A 4 -15.09 -27.34 -20.43
C PRO A 4 -16.02 -27.76 -21.59
N GLU A 5 -17.24 -28.17 -21.28
CA GLU A 5 -18.17 -28.78 -22.24
C GLU A 5 -19.32 -27.82 -22.62
N GLU A 6 -19.72 -26.89 -21.75
CA GLU A 6 -20.83 -25.98 -22.03
C GLU A 6 -20.80 -24.66 -21.23
N VAL A 7 -21.58 -23.69 -21.71
CA VAL A 7 -21.81 -22.42 -21.04
C VAL A 7 -23.15 -22.45 -20.32
N ILE A 8 -23.11 -22.60 -18.99
CA ILE A 8 -24.30 -22.59 -18.15
C ILE A 8 -24.67 -21.15 -17.80
N LYS A 9 -25.84 -20.70 -18.29
CA LYS A 9 -26.46 -19.42 -17.92
C LYS A 9 -27.47 -19.65 -16.78
N ARG A 10 -27.30 -18.91 -15.68
CA ARG A 10 -28.20 -18.94 -14.53
C ARG A 10 -28.66 -17.52 -14.23
N THR A 11 -29.93 -17.36 -13.88
CA THR A 11 -30.48 -16.09 -13.39
C THR A 11 -29.95 -15.80 -11.99
N LEU A 12 -29.71 -14.51 -11.71
CA LEU A 12 -29.31 -14.06 -10.38
C LEU A 12 -30.54 -13.73 -9.54
N ASP A 13 -30.48 -14.04 -8.25
CA ASP A 13 -31.42 -13.49 -7.29
C ASP A 13 -31.15 -11.97 -7.09
N PRO A 14 -32.11 -11.22 -6.53
CA PRO A 14 -31.98 -9.77 -6.38
C PRO A 14 -30.72 -9.31 -5.61
N LEU A 15 -30.29 -10.06 -4.59
CA LEU A 15 -29.11 -9.70 -3.79
C LEU A 15 -27.83 -9.88 -4.60
N SER A 16 -27.67 -11.02 -5.26
CA SER A 16 -26.52 -11.29 -6.15
C SER A 16 -26.45 -10.32 -7.33
N ALA A 17 -27.62 -9.93 -7.88
CA ALA A 17 -27.69 -8.91 -8.92
C ALA A 17 -27.24 -7.53 -8.41
N SER A 18 -27.61 -7.15 -7.18
CA SER A 18 -27.14 -5.90 -6.56
C SER A 18 -25.63 -5.91 -6.33
N PHE A 19 -25.06 -7.00 -5.79
CA PHE A 19 -23.61 -7.12 -5.63
C PHE A 19 -22.86 -7.02 -6.96
N SER A 20 -23.39 -7.64 -8.02
CA SER A 20 -22.80 -7.57 -9.36
C SER A 20 -22.85 -6.15 -9.93
N ARG A 21 -23.97 -5.43 -9.75
CA ARG A 21 -24.10 -4.02 -10.14
C ARG A 21 -23.08 -3.15 -9.40
N ASP A 22 -22.97 -3.31 -8.09
CA ASP A 22 -22.07 -2.50 -7.26
C ASP A 22 -20.60 -2.83 -7.58
N GLY A 23 -20.28 -4.10 -7.87
CA GLY A 23 -18.97 -4.53 -8.35
C GLY A 23 -18.59 -3.91 -9.70
N LEU A 24 -19.55 -3.84 -10.63
CA LEU A 24 -19.35 -3.14 -11.90
C LEU A 24 -19.12 -1.64 -11.68
N ALA A 25 -19.92 -0.99 -10.83
CA ALA A 25 -19.77 0.42 -10.50
C ALA A 25 -18.38 0.72 -9.88
N LYS A 26 -17.94 -0.10 -8.91
CA LYS A 26 -16.58 -0.01 -8.33
C LYS A 26 -15.50 -0.13 -9.42
N THR A 27 -15.65 -1.10 -10.32
CA THR A 27 -14.69 -1.31 -11.42
C THR A 27 -14.61 -0.12 -12.37
N ILE A 28 -15.77 0.45 -12.75
CA ILE A 28 -15.82 1.65 -13.59
C ILE A 28 -15.13 2.82 -12.88
N TYR A 29 -15.41 3.02 -11.59
CA TYR A 29 -14.79 4.07 -10.80
C TYR A 29 -13.26 3.91 -10.69
N CYS A 30 -12.78 2.71 -10.40
CA CYS A 30 -11.34 2.41 -10.36
C CYS A 30 -10.66 2.77 -11.70
N ARG A 31 -11.26 2.34 -12.83
CA ARG A 31 -10.71 2.65 -14.16
C ARG A 31 -10.74 4.14 -14.49
N LEU A 32 -11.77 4.85 -14.04
CA LEU A 32 -11.85 6.31 -14.21
C LEU A 32 -10.76 7.01 -13.39
N PHE A 33 -10.54 6.58 -12.15
CA PHE A 33 -9.49 7.09 -11.29
C PHE A 33 -8.10 6.88 -11.93
N ASP A 34 -7.80 5.66 -12.37
CA ASP A 34 -6.54 5.36 -13.06
C ASP A 34 -6.36 6.20 -14.33
N TRP A 35 -7.43 6.37 -15.12
CA TRP A 35 -7.40 7.20 -16.32
C TRP A 35 -7.11 8.67 -15.97
N LEU A 36 -7.72 9.21 -14.92
CA LEU A 36 -7.48 10.58 -14.46
C LEU A 36 -6.03 10.78 -14.00
N VAL A 37 -5.51 9.88 -13.17
CA VAL A 37 -4.11 9.92 -12.71
C VAL A 37 -3.16 9.90 -13.91
N ASN A 38 -3.40 9.01 -14.87
CA ASN A 38 -2.60 8.96 -16.10
C ASN A 38 -2.69 10.27 -16.91
N LYS A 39 -3.87 10.87 -17.04
CA LYS A 39 -4.04 12.16 -17.73
C LYS A 39 -3.30 13.29 -17.03
N ILE A 40 -3.35 13.34 -15.70
CA ILE A 40 -2.62 14.32 -14.89
C ILE A 40 -1.11 14.13 -15.08
N ASN A 41 -0.60 12.90 -14.97
CA ASN A 41 0.83 12.61 -15.15
C ASN A 41 1.35 13.00 -16.54
N VAL A 42 0.58 12.71 -17.59
CA VAL A 42 0.91 13.13 -18.97
C VAL A 42 0.88 14.67 -19.11
N SER A 43 -0.06 15.34 -18.44
CA SER A 43 -0.21 16.79 -18.52
C SER A 43 0.86 17.57 -17.75
N ILE A 44 1.28 17.07 -16.58
CA ILE A 44 2.38 17.66 -15.80
C ILE A 44 3.70 17.40 -16.53
N GLY A 45 3.87 16.19 -17.07
CA GLY A 45 5.08 15.75 -17.75
C GLY A 45 6.23 15.50 -16.75
N GLN A 46 7.21 14.70 -17.18
CA GLN A 46 8.43 14.46 -16.42
C GLN A 46 9.63 14.57 -17.37
N ASP A 47 10.67 15.25 -16.93
CA ASP A 47 11.94 15.27 -17.65
C ASP A 47 12.62 13.90 -17.55
N ALA A 48 12.64 13.17 -18.67
CA ALA A 48 13.26 11.84 -18.77
C ALA A 48 14.78 11.87 -18.52
N THR A 49 15.40 13.05 -18.58
CA THR A 49 16.85 13.22 -18.35
C THR A 49 17.19 13.64 -16.92
N SER A 50 16.19 13.84 -16.06
CA SER A 50 16.42 14.23 -14.68
C SER A 50 17.22 13.15 -13.94
N LYS A 51 18.30 13.58 -13.27
CA LYS A 51 19.16 12.71 -12.45
C LYS A 51 18.68 12.59 -11.00
N SER A 52 17.69 13.38 -10.61
CA SER A 52 17.23 13.46 -9.22
C SER A 52 15.71 13.63 -9.16
N LEU A 53 15.12 13.06 -8.11
CA LEU A 53 13.69 13.10 -7.85
C LEU A 53 13.49 13.38 -6.37
N ILE A 54 12.58 14.30 -6.05
CA ILE A 54 12.08 14.49 -4.69
C ILE A 54 10.65 13.98 -4.68
N GLY A 55 10.40 12.91 -3.92
CA GLY A 55 9.07 12.35 -3.71
C GLY A 55 8.45 12.93 -2.45
N VAL A 56 7.16 13.29 -2.52
CA VAL A 56 6.35 13.61 -1.35
C VAL A 56 5.38 12.45 -1.14
N LEU A 57 5.42 11.85 0.04
CA LEU A 57 4.53 10.75 0.42
C LEU A 57 3.41 11.30 1.30
N ASP A 58 2.17 11.13 0.84
CA ASP A 58 0.95 11.43 1.58
C ASP A 58 0.02 10.23 1.49
N ILE A 59 -0.19 9.54 2.61
CA ILE A 59 -1.01 8.33 2.70
C ILE A 59 -1.86 8.38 3.97
N TYR A 60 -2.87 7.50 4.04
CA TYR A 60 -3.65 7.32 5.26
C TYR A 60 -2.77 6.86 6.43
N GLY A 61 -2.96 7.49 7.60
CA GLY A 61 -2.36 7.04 8.85
C GLY A 61 -3.04 5.78 9.40
N PHE A 62 -2.51 5.24 10.49
CA PHE A 62 -3.06 4.06 11.15
C PHE A 62 -4.52 4.27 11.60
N GLU A 63 -5.40 3.31 11.29
CA GLU A 63 -6.83 3.36 11.59
C GLU A 63 -7.27 2.16 12.43
N SER A 64 -8.10 2.40 13.45
CA SER A 64 -8.75 1.33 14.22
C SER A 64 -10.15 1.74 14.64
N PHE A 65 -11.14 1.02 14.12
CA PHE A 65 -12.55 1.23 14.40
C PHE A 65 -13.16 0.05 15.14
N LYS A 66 -14.43 0.18 15.56
CA LYS A 66 -15.18 -0.92 16.18
C LYS A 66 -15.33 -2.12 15.23
N ASN A 67 -15.52 -1.86 13.95
CA ASN A 67 -15.58 -2.88 12.90
C ASN A 67 -14.52 -2.53 11.85
N ASN A 68 -13.52 -3.40 11.69
CA ASN A 68 -12.46 -3.24 10.70
C ASN A 68 -12.68 -4.25 9.57
N SER A 69 -12.37 -3.84 8.35
CA SER A 69 -12.45 -4.69 7.17
C SER A 69 -11.05 -4.82 6.54
N PHE A 70 -10.98 -5.48 5.39
CA PHE A 70 -9.76 -5.64 4.61
C PHE A 70 -9.08 -4.29 4.29
N GLU A 71 -9.87 -3.23 4.12
CA GLU A 71 -9.38 -1.87 3.86
C GLU A 71 -8.47 -1.36 4.99
N GLN A 72 -8.91 -1.46 6.24
CA GLN A 72 -8.08 -1.04 7.39
C GLN A 72 -6.83 -1.90 7.53
N PHE A 73 -6.93 -3.19 7.23
CA PHE A 73 -5.77 -4.07 7.22
C PHE A 73 -4.71 -3.59 6.22
N CYS A 74 -5.09 -3.27 4.98
CA CYS A 74 -4.15 -2.74 3.98
C CYS A 74 -3.52 -1.40 4.40
N ILE A 75 -4.32 -0.51 5.00
CA ILE A 75 -3.84 0.80 5.50
C ILE A 75 -2.80 0.58 6.60
N ASN A 76 -3.14 -0.22 7.61
CA ASN A 76 -2.26 -0.45 8.77
C ASN A 76 -1.01 -1.23 8.38
N PHE A 77 -1.13 -2.23 7.50
CA PHE A 77 0.03 -2.96 6.98
C PHE A 77 1.01 -2.04 6.24
N THR A 78 0.50 -1.09 5.45
CA THR A 78 1.34 -0.09 4.79
C THR A 78 2.05 0.80 5.81
N ASN A 79 1.35 1.20 6.89
CA ASN A 79 1.95 1.96 7.98
C ASN A 79 3.05 1.17 8.71
N GLU A 80 2.86 -0.14 8.96
CA GLU A 80 3.89 -0.99 9.54
C GLU A 80 5.14 -1.10 8.64
N LYS A 81 4.95 -1.20 7.31
CA LYS A 81 6.07 -1.18 6.36
C LYS A 81 6.82 0.16 6.38
N LEU A 82 6.12 1.29 6.47
CA LEU A 82 6.75 2.60 6.60
C LEU A 82 7.47 2.77 7.94
N GLN A 83 6.89 2.27 9.03
CA GLN A 83 7.54 2.25 10.33
C GLN A 83 8.83 1.44 10.29
N GLN A 84 8.83 0.30 9.58
CA GLN A 84 10.04 -0.50 9.46
C GLN A 84 11.11 0.20 8.60
N HIS A 85 10.72 0.85 7.50
CA HIS A 85 11.63 1.67 6.71
C HIS A 85 12.24 2.80 7.56
N PHE A 86 11.43 3.48 8.38
CA PHE A 86 11.91 4.49 9.33
C PHE A 86 12.90 3.90 10.32
N ASN A 87 12.57 2.77 10.95
CA ASN A 87 13.44 2.11 11.93
C ASN A 87 14.79 1.70 11.33
N GLN A 88 14.78 1.16 10.11
CA GLN A 88 16.00 0.79 9.39
C GLN A 88 16.87 2.01 9.07
N HIS A 89 16.27 3.09 8.56
CA HIS A 89 17.04 4.25 8.12
C HIS A 89 17.54 5.12 9.28
N VAL A 90 16.70 5.37 10.28
CA VAL A 90 17.03 6.27 11.38
C VAL A 90 17.85 5.55 12.45
N PHE A 91 17.48 4.33 12.85
CA PHE A 91 18.21 3.65 13.91
C PHE A 91 19.33 2.78 13.36
N LYS A 92 19.03 1.81 12.48
CA LYS A 92 20.04 0.82 12.09
C LYS A 92 21.18 1.47 11.28
N ALA A 93 20.86 2.26 10.25
CA ALA A 93 21.87 2.86 9.40
C ALA A 93 22.72 3.94 10.12
N GLU A 94 22.11 4.78 10.96
CA GLU A 94 22.84 5.81 11.72
C GLU A 94 23.82 5.17 12.71
N GLN A 95 23.39 4.12 13.41
CA GLN A 95 24.24 3.38 14.34
C GLN A 95 25.38 2.62 13.64
N GLU A 96 25.15 2.12 12.43
CA GLU A 96 26.20 1.52 11.60
C GLU A 96 27.26 2.55 11.19
N GLU A 97 26.86 3.79 10.86
CA GLU A 97 27.82 4.85 10.54
C GLU A 97 28.64 5.25 11.77
N TYR A 98 28.03 5.40 12.95
CA TYR A 98 28.78 5.67 14.18
C TYR A 98 29.81 4.59 14.51
N LYS A 99 29.47 3.31 14.31
CA LYS A 99 30.42 2.20 14.47
C LYS A 99 31.58 2.29 13.48
N LYS A 100 31.28 2.63 12.22
CA LYS A 100 32.26 2.75 11.14
C LYS A 100 33.21 3.93 11.34
N GLU A 101 32.72 5.04 11.90
CA GLU A 101 33.52 6.22 12.24
C GLU A 101 34.26 6.07 13.59
N ALA A 102 34.08 4.95 14.30
CA ALA A 102 34.66 4.68 15.61
C ALA A 102 34.36 5.78 16.65
N ILE A 103 33.15 6.34 16.57
CA ILE A 103 32.64 7.31 17.54
C ILE A 103 32.26 6.57 18.82
N ASP A 104 32.57 7.15 19.98
CA ASP A 104 32.09 6.62 21.26
C ASP A 104 30.62 7.01 21.43
N TRP A 105 29.73 6.03 21.34
CA TRP A 105 28.28 6.23 21.41
C TRP A 105 27.59 5.05 22.10
N SER A 106 26.45 5.31 22.73
CA SER A 106 25.65 4.31 23.44
C SER A 106 24.51 3.78 22.57
N TYR A 107 24.39 2.45 22.46
CA TYR A 107 23.30 1.80 21.72
C TYR A 107 21.93 2.34 22.11
N ILE A 108 21.15 2.78 21.11
CA ILE A 108 19.77 3.23 21.30
C ILE A 108 18.87 2.03 21.01
N GLU A 109 18.21 1.52 22.04
CA GLU A 109 17.17 0.52 21.89
C GLU A 109 15.92 1.13 21.26
N PHE A 110 15.34 0.41 20.30
CA PHE A 110 14.09 0.77 19.65
C PHE A 110 13.23 -0.49 19.45
N VAL A 111 11.93 -0.28 19.21
CA VAL A 111 10.99 -1.38 18.95
C VAL A 111 11.04 -1.71 17.46
N ASP A 112 11.56 -2.89 17.14
CA ASP A 112 11.55 -3.45 15.79
C ASP A 112 10.22 -4.18 15.58
N ASN A 113 9.50 -3.83 14.50
CA ASN A 113 8.20 -4.41 14.13
C ASN A 113 8.33 -5.51 13.05
N GLN A 114 9.55 -6.02 12.81
CA GLN A 114 9.80 -7.07 11.81
C GLN A 114 8.96 -8.33 12.05
N ASP A 115 8.75 -8.72 13.31
CA ASP A 115 7.94 -9.87 13.69
C ASP A 115 6.48 -9.74 13.24
N VAL A 116 5.91 -8.54 13.32
CA VAL A 116 4.57 -8.24 12.79
C VAL A 116 4.57 -8.35 11.27
N LEU A 117 5.60 -7.85 10.59
CA LEU A 117 5.68 -7.93 9.13
C LEU A 117 5.84 -9.37 8.64
N ASP A 118 6.67 -10.18 9.29
CA ASP A 118 6.90 -11.60 8.95
C ASP A 118 5.64 -12.47 9.17
N LEU A 119 4.73 -12.03 10.03
CA LEU A 119 3.44 -12.70 10.19
C LEU A 119 2.49 -12.41 9.02
N LEU A 120 2.62 -11.23 8.41
CA LEU A 120 1.69 -10.72 7.41
C LEU A 120 2.17 -10.94 5.96
N GLU A 121 3.47 -11.17 5.73
CA GLU A 121 4.14 -11.45 4.45
C GLU A 121 4.86 -12.80 4.47
#